data_AF-N1MKH6-F1
#
_entry.id   AF-N1MKH6-F1
#
_cell.length_a   1.000
_cell.length_b   1.000
_cell.length_c   1.000
_cell.angle_alpha   90.00
_cell.angle_beta   90.00
_cell.angle_gamma   90.00
#
_symmetry.space_group_name_H-M   'P 1'
#
loop_
_entity.id
_entity.type
_entity.pdbx_description
1 polymer ?
#
loop_
_entity_poly.entity_id
_entity_poly.type
_entity_poly.pdbx_seq_one_letter_code
_entity_poly.pdbx_strand_id
1 'polypeptide(L)' 'MNALDDLKADLVKLRGEAEVQVHLATMEAKQEWGNIEAKWNRFVAEAGLHKSGEEIGTALQNLGNELRDAYRRLKKAL' A
#
# COMPACT_ATOMS: atom_id res chain seq x y z
N MET A 1 20.79 0.64 0.49
CA MET A 1 19.37 0.94 0.17
C MET A 1 18.53 0.28 1.24
N ASN A 2 17.69 1.04 1.95
CA ASN A 2 16.89 0.53 3.06
C ASN A 2 15.75 -0.36 2.54
N ALA A 3 15.48 -1.49 3.21
CA ALA A 3 14.38 -2.40 2.85
C ALA A 3 13.00 -1.70 2.82
N LEU A 4 12.84 -0.63 3.59
CA LEU A 4 11.63 0.19 3.61
C LEU A 4 11.42 1.00 2.32
N ASP A 5 12.50 1.54 1.74
CA ASP A 5 12.43 2.29 0.47
C ASP A 5 12.02 1.36 -0.68
N ASP A 6 12.53 0.13 -0.70
CA ASP A 6 12.18 -0.89 -1.68
C ASP A 6 10.70 -1.29 -1.56
N LEU A 7 10.23 -1.54 -0.33
CA LEU A 7 8.81 -1.84 -0.06
C LEU A 7 7.89 -0.70 -0.50
N LYS A 8 8.28 0.55 -0.22
CA LYS A 8 7.52 1.73 -0.65
C LYS A 8 7.46 1.81 -2.17
N ALA A 9 8.57 1.56 -2.86
CA ALA A 9 8.62 1.59 -4.32
C ALA A 9 7.72 0.51 -4.95
N ASP A 10 7.74 -0.72 -4.41
CA ASP A 10 6.86 -1.82 -4.85
C ASP A 10 5.37 -1.46 -4.68
N LEU A 11 5.02 -0.90 -3.52
CA LEU A 11 3.66 -0.47 -3.24
C LEU A 11 3.19 0.67 -4.13
N VAL A 12 4.05 1.65 -4.44
CA VAL A 12 3.73 2.72 -5.39
C VAL A 12 3.43 2.15 -6.78
N LYS A 13 4.22 1.18 -7.25
CA LYS A 13 3.95 0.49 -8.52
C LYS A 13 2.60 -0.23 -8.50
N LEU A 14 2.37 -1.05 -7.49
CA LEU A 14 1.11 -1.81 -7.35
C LEU A 14 -0.10 -0.88 -7.26
N ARG A 15 0.02 0.24 -6.54
CA ARG A 15 -0.99 1.29 -6.48
C ARG A 15 -1.25 1.86 -7.87
N GLY A 16 -0.23 2.28 -8.60
CA GLY A 16 -0.42 2.82 -9.96
C GLY A 16 -1.13 1.85 -10.90
N GLU A 17 -0.74 0.56 -10.85
CA GLU A 17 -1.41 -0.48 -11.66
C GLU A 17 -2.88 -0.69 -11.24
N ALA A 18 -3.13 -0.78 -9.94
CA ALA A 18 -4.47 -1.01 -9.42
C ALA A 18 -5.38 0.22 -9.56
N GLU A 19 -4.85 1.44 -9.51
CA GLU A 19 -5.60 2.68 -9.76
C GLU A 19 -6.21 2.69 -11.17
N VAL A 20 -5.41 2.35 -12.17
CA VAL A 20 -5.87 2.26 -13.57
C VAL A 20 -6.96 1.20 -13.71
N GLN A 21 -6.80 0.04 -13.08
CA GLN A 21 -7.80 -1.02 -13.17
C GLN A 21 -9.08 -0.68 -12.41
N VAL A 22 -8.98 -0.14 -11.20
CA VAL A 22 -10.13 0.32 -10.40
C VAL A 22 -10.91 1.42 -11.11
N HIS A 23 -10.23 2.32 -11.81
CA HIS A 23 -10.90 3.38 -12.55
C HIS A 23 -11.88 2.81 -13.59
N LEU A 24 -11.48 1.72 -14.24
CA LEU A 24 -12.27 0.95 -15.21
C LEU A 24 -13.23 -0.06 -14.58
N ALA A 25 -13.10 -0.30 -13.27
CA ALA A 25 -13.86 -1.29 -12.54
C ALA A 25 -15.21 -0.81 -12.02
N THR A 26 -15.97 -1.75 -11.48
CA THR A 26 -17.28 -1.54 -10.85
C THR A 26 -17.17 -0.72 -9.55
N MET A 27 -18.30 -0.20 -9.09
CA MET A 27 -18.37 0.60 -7.84
C MET A 27 -17.85 -0.16 -6.62
N GLU A 28 -18.00 -1.49 -6.57
CA GLU A 28 -17.50 -2.33 -5.48
C GLU A 28 -15.98 -2.28 -5.37
N ALA A 29 -15.28 -2.40 -6.50
CA ALA A 29 -13.81 -2.31 -6.53
C ALA A 29 -13.32 -0.90 -6.18
N LYS A 30 -14.07 0.15 -6.56
CA LYS A 30 -13.79 1.53 -6.13
C LYS A 30 -13.96 1.71 -4.62
N GLN A 31 -14.94 1.05 -4.02
CA GLN A 31 -15.14 1.05 -2.57
C GLN A 31 -14.00 0.35 -1.84
N GLU A 32 -13.59 -0.83 -2.32
CA GLU A 32 -12.47 -1.58 -1.76
C GLU A 32 -11.14 -0.83 -1.91
N TRP A 33 -10.93 -0.20 -3.07
CA TRP A 33 -9.80 0.69 -3.32
C TRP A 33 -9.70 1.83 -2.31
N GLY A 34 -10.82 2.52 -2.02
CA GLY A 34 -10.84 3.59 -1.02
C GLY A 34 -10.39 3.11 0.37
N ASN A 35 -10.74 1.87 0.73
CA ASN A 35 -10.32 1.26 1.99
C ASN A 35 -8.81 0.96 2.00
N ILE A 36 -8.26 0.54 0.86
CA ILE A 36 -6.82 0.30 0.68
C ILE A 36 -6.03 1.63 0.68
N GLU A 37 -6.56 2.68 0.06
CA GLU A 37 -5.95 4.01 0.08
C GLU A 37 -5.89 4.60 1.49
N ALA A 38 -6.91 4.38 2.33
CA ALA A 38 -6.88 4.80 3.72
C ALA A 38 -5.71 4.14 4.48
N LYS A 39 -5.48 2.83 4.26
CA LYS A 39 -4.31 2.12 4.82
C LYS A 39 -3.00 2.66 4.26
N TRP A 40 -2.95 2.95 2.96
CA TRP A 40 -1.77 3.53 2.30
C TRP A 40 -1.39 4.88 2.90
N ASN A 41 -2.36 5.75 3.13
CA ASN A 41 -2.13 7.06 3.73
C ASN A 41 -1.53 6.92 5.14
N ARG A 42 -2.08 6.00 5.95
CA ARG A 42 -1.53 5.67 7.27
C ARG A 42 -0.10 5.14 7.18
N PHE A 43 0.18 4.21 6.26
CA PHE A 43 1.53 3.71 6.03
C PHE A 43 2.51 4.84 5.68
N VAL A 44 2.14 5.75 4.77
CA VAL A 44 3.00 6.88 4.37
C VAL A 44 3.19 7.86 5.53
N ALA A 45 2.16 8.12 6.33
CA ALA A 45 2.26 8.97 7.52
C ALA A 45 3.21 8.36 8.56
N GLU A 46 3.05 7.08 8.89
CA GLU A 46 3.95 6.38 9.82
C GLU A 46 5.37 6.26 9.24
N ALA A 47 5.51 6.00 7.94
CA ALA A 47 6.81 5.94 7.28
C ALA A 47 7.53 7.31 7.24
N GLY A 48 6.77 8.40 7.10
CA GLY A 48 7.29 9.76 7.11
C GLY A 48 7.70 10.23 8.50
N LEU A 49 6.97 9.83 9.54
CA LEU A 49 7.26 10.18 10.94
C LEU A 49 8.47 9.41 11.49
N HIS A 50 8.69 8.18 11.06
CA HIS A 50 9.63 7.25 11.70
C HIS A 50 10.98 7.09 10.98
N LYS A 51 11.42 8.12 10.25
CA LYS A 51 12.72 8.15 9.52
C LYS A 51 13.99 7.94 10.39
N SER A 52 13.84 7.68 11.69
CA SER A 52 14.95 7.71 12.67
C SER A 52 14.99 6.56 13.70
N GLY A 53 14.12 5.54 13.63
CA GLY A 53 14.08 4.45 14.64
C GLY A 53 14.18 3.04 14.05
N GLU A 54 15.24 2.30 14.41
CA GLU A 54 15.53 0.93 13.95
C GLU A 54 14.43 -0.09 14.34
N GLU A 55 13.74 0.13 15.47
CA GLU A 55 12.70 -0.78 15.99
C GLU A 55 11.34 -0.69 15.27
N ILE A 56 11.06 0.39 14.55
CA ILE A 56 9.75 0.58 13.90
C ILE A 56 9.74 -0.03 12.48
N GLY A 57 10.91 -0.38 11.94
CA GLY A 57 11.05 -1.03 10.65
C GLY A 57 10.17 -2.27 10.50
N THR A 58 10.06 -3.11 11.54
CA THR A 58 9.23 -4.33 11.51
C THR A 58 7.74 -4.03 11.47
N ALA A 59 7.26 -3.09 12.30
CA ALA A 59 5.84 -2.70 12.30
C ALA A 59 5.44 -2.11 10.95
N LEU A 60 6.29 -1.24 10.41
CA LEU A 60 6.09 -0.60 9.12
C LEU A 60 6.19 -1.61 7.96
N GLN A 61 7.13 -2.55 8.02
CA GLN A 61 7.22 -3.65 7.06
C GLN A 61 5.98 -4.55 7.08
N ASN A 62 5.43 -4.84 8.26
CA ASN A 62 4.18 -5.60 8.37
C ASN A 62 3.01 -4.83 7.74
N LEU A 63 2.90 -3.54 8.03
CA LEU A 63 1.87 -2.66 7.48
C LEU A 63 1.97 -2.54 5.95
N GLY A 64 3.19 -2.41 5.42
CA GLY A 64 3.43 -2.41 3.98
C GLY A 64 3.20 -3.78 3.33
N ASN A 65 3.53 -4.89 3.99
CA ASN A 65 3.20 -6.23 3.50
C ASN A 65 1.68 -6.46 3.44
N GLU A 66 0.94 -6.00 4.45
CA GLU A 66 -0.53 -6.09 4.47
C GLU A 66 -1.15 -5.27 3.33
N LEU A 67 -0.63 -4.07 3.08
CA LEU A 67 -0.99 -3.23 1.94
C LEU A 67 -0.73 -3.92 0.60
N ARG A 68 0.45 -4.56 0.47
CA ARG A 68 0.82 -5.29 -0.74
C ARG A 68 -0.15 -6.44 -1.01
N ASP A 69 -0.52 -7.17 0.03
CA ASP A 69 -1.49 -8.26 -0.07
C ASP A 69 -2.87 -7.73 -0.47
N ALA A 70 -3.29 -6.60 0.12
CA ALA A 70 -4.56 -5.94 -0.22
C ALA A 70 -4.61 -5.50 -1.68
N TYR A 71 -3.56 -4.84 -2.20
CA TYR A 71 -3.48 -4.48 -3.63
C TYR A 71 -3.49 -5.71 -4.54
N ARG A 72 -2.80 -6.80 -4.17
CA ARG A 72 -2.83 -8.04 -4.94
C ARG A 72 -4.22 -8.70 -4.95
N ARG A 73 -4.93 -8.67 -3.82
CA ARG A 73 -6.30 -9.20 -3.72
C ARG A 73 -7.26 -8.40 -4.58
N LEU A 74 -7.18 -7.08 -4.48
CA LEU A 74 -7.95 -6.18 -5.33
C LEU A 74 -7.66 -6.45 -6.81
N LYS A 75 -6.39 -6.55 -7.22
CA LYS A 75 -6.01 -6.89 -8.60
C LYS A 75 -6.51 -8.27 -9.06
N LYS A 76 -6.74 -9.22 -8.15
CA LYS A 76 -7.34 -10.53 -8.47
C LYS A 76 -8.86 -10.51 -8.52
N ALA A 77 -9.49 -9.56 -7.82
CA ALA A 77 -10.93 -9.38 -7.78
C ALA A 77 -11.44 -8.53 -8.96
N LEU A 78 -10.54 -7.75 -9.56
CA LEU A 78 -10.70 -7.02 -10.81
C LEU A 78 -10.53 -7.94 -12.03
#